data_AF-A0A961WNF1-F1
#
_entry.id   AF-A0A961WNF1-F1
#
_cell.length_a   1.000
_cell.length_b   1.000
_cell.length_c   1.000
_cell.angle_alpha   90.00
_cell.angle_beta   90.00
_cell.angle_gamma   90.00
#
_symmetry.space_group_name_H-M   'P 1'
#
loop_
_entity.id
_entity.type
_entity.pdbx_description
1 polymer ?
#
loop_
_entity_poly.entity_id
_entity_poly.type
_entity_poly.pdbx_seq_one_letter_code
_entity_poly.pdbx_strand_id
1 'polypeptide(L)'
;MITKRLFAKGFTTPIIVAIALILAVGALVPVLNLTLPESSPFHVPTYIVALVGKYLTYALLALALDLVWGFAGILSLGHGAFFALGGYAMGMYLMRQIGARGVYGNPVLPDFMVFLNWKELPWYWYGFDQFWFAALMVIAVPGLLAFIFGWFAFRS
;
A
#
# COMPACT_ATOMS: atom_id res chain seq x y z
N MET A 1 12.43 13.26 15.78
CA MET A 1 12.85 14.67 16.09
C MET A 1 12.25 15.71 15.12
N ILE A 2 11.61 15.30 14.01
CA ILE A 2 10.81 16.17 13.11
C ILE A 2 9.34 16.24 13.56
N THR A 3 8.78 15.09 13.94
CA THR A 3 7.40 14.90 14.41
C THR A 3 7.04 15.66 15.70
N LYS A 4 7.94 15.74 16.69
CA LYS A 4 7.69 16.49 17.95
C LYS A 4 7.49 17.99 17.71
N ARG A 5 8.13 18.57 16.68
CA ARG A 5 7.92 19.98 16.29
C ARG A 5 6.62 20.18 15.49
N LEU A 6 6.17 19.15 14.76
CA LEU A 6 4.97 19.20 13.93
C LEU A 6 3.67 19.09 14.74
N PHE A 7 3.60 18.17 15.72
CA PHE A 7 2.35 17.85 16.41
C PHE A 7 2.11 18.59 17.74
N ALA A 8 3.11 19.29 18.30
CA ALA A 8 2.95 20.05 19.55
C ALA A 8 2.03 21.29 19.45
N LYS A 9 1.58 21.66 18.24
CA LYS A 9 0.74 22.84 17.95
C LYS A 9 -0.53 22.52 17.13
N GLY A 10 -0.94 21.24 17.02
CA GLY A 10 -2.06 20.80 16.17
C GLY A 10 -1.71 20.68 14.68
N PHE A 11 -2.71 20.71 13.79
CA PHE A 11 -2.51 20.73 12.32
C PHE A 11 -1.88 22.06 11.90
N THR A 12 -0.56 22.14 12.02
CA THR A 12 0.20 23.30 11.59
C THR A 12 0.23 23.40 10.06
N THR A 13 0.33 24.62 9.53
CA THR A 13 0.47 24.90 8.08
C THR A 13 1.42 23.94 7.33
N PRO A 14 2.62 23.60 7.83
CA PRO A 14 3.49 22.65 7.14
C PRO A 14 2.91 21.23 7.02
N ILE A 15 2.14 20.75 8.01
CA ILE A 15 1.48 19.44 7.93
C ILE A 15 0.41 19.48 6.83
N ILE A 16 -0.40 20.53 6.81
CA ILE A 16 -1.47 20.69 5.81
C ILE A 16 -0.87 20.76 4.41
N VAL A 17 0.20 21.53 4.22
CA VAL A 17 0.92 21.60 2.95
C VAL A 17 1.48 20.24 2.55
N ALA A 18 2.10 19.51 3.47
CA ALA A 18 2.63 18.18 3.17
C ALA A 18 1.53 17.19 2.75
N ILE A 19 0.40 17.15 3.47
CA ILE A 19 -0.75 16.31 3.12
C ILE A 19 -1.32 16.72 1.75
N ALA A 20 -1.50 18.03 1.51
CA ALA A 20 -2.00 18.54 0.25
C ALA A 20 -1.09 18.17 -0.93
N LEU A 21 0.24 18.27 -0.75
CA LEU A 21 1.21 17.86 -1.77
C LEU A 21 1.16 16.35 -2.04
N ILE A 22 1.06 15.51 -1.00
CA ILE A 22 0.94 14.06 -1.17
C ILE A 22 -0.33 13.70 -1.94
N LEU A 23 -1.47 14.30 -1.58
CA LEU A 23 -2.73 14.09 -2.28
C LEU A 23 -2.68 14.62 -3.72
N ALA A 24 -2.09 15.79 -3.93
CA ALA A 24 -1.92 16.37 -5.25
C ALA A 24 -1.06 15.48 -6.13
N VAL A 25 0.10 14.99 -5.66
CA VAL A 25 0.95 14.06 -6.41
C VAL A 25 0.21 12.75 -6.68
N GLY A 26 -0.49 12.21 -5.67
CA GLY A 26 -1.27 10.97 -5.80
C GLY A 26 -2.39 11.03 -6.83
N ALA A 27 -2.96 12.21 -7.08
CA ALA A 27 -4.00 12.43 -8.09
C ALA A 27 -3.42 12.87 -9.45
N LEU A 28 -2.49 13.84 -9.45
CA LEU A 28 -1.93 14.43 -10.67
C LEU A 28 -1.15 13.41 -11.49
N VAL A 29 -0.35 12.56 -10.85
CA VAL A 29 0.50 11.60 -11.58
C VAL A 29 -0.35 10.62 -12.41
N PRO A 30 -1.38 9.93 -11.86
CA PRO A 30 -2.29 9.11 -12.65
C PRO A 30 -3.09 9.91 -13.69
N VAL A 31 -3.56 11.11 -13.35
CA VAL A 31 -4.34 11.95 -14.28
C VAL A 31 -3.51 12.32 -15.51
N LEU A 32 -2.27 12.77 -15.32
CA LEU A 32 -1.37 13.12 -16.41
C LEU A 32 -0.97 11.90 -17.25
N ASN A 33 -0.87 10.72 -16.65
CA ASN A 33 -0.62 9.47 -17.38
C ASN A 33 -1.83 9.04 -18.23
N LEU A 34 -3.05 9.17 -17.71
CA LEU A 34 -4.27 8.65 -18.38
C LEU A 34 -4.89 9.62 -19.39
N THR A 35 -4.74 10.94 -19.18
CA THR A 35 -5.46 11.95 -19.98
C THR A 35 -4.63 12.57 -21.10
N LEU A 36 -3.31 12.60 -20.95
CA LEU A 36 -2.43 13.25 -21.92
C LEU A 36 -1.88 12.24 -22.94
N PRO A 37 -1.84 12.58 -24.24
CA PRO A 37 -1.18 11.77 -25.25
C PRO A 37 0.32 11.61 -24.96
N GLU A 38 0.90 10.48 -25.35
CA GLU A 38 2.34 10.18 -25.16
C GLU A 38 3.27 11.21 -25.80
N SER A 39 2.81 11.94 -26.82
CA SER A 39 3.57 13.00 -27.49
C SER A 39 3.63 14.32 -26.70
N SER A 40 2.84 14.47 -25.63
CA SER A 40 2.81 15.68 -24.81
C SER A 40 4.03 15.76 -23.91
N PRO A 41 4.71 16.93 -23.79
CA PRO A 41 5.80 17.13 -22.83
C PRO A 41 5.40 16.89 -21.36
N PHE A 42 4.10 16.95 -21.05
CA PHE A 42 3.56 16.76 -19.70
C PHE A 42 3.03 15.33 -19.46
N HIS A 43 3.09 14.44 -20.45
CA HIS A 43 2.69 13.06 -20.26
C HIS A 43 3.63 12.37 -19.27
N VAL A 44 3.04 11.75 -18.24
CA VAL A 44 3.81 10.98 -17.26
C VAL A 44 3.84 9.52 -17.70
N PRO A 45 5.02 8.94 -18.00
CA PRO A 45 5.12 7.55 -18.42
C PRO A 45 4.66 6.57 -17.33
N THR A 46 4.12 5.42 -17.74
CA THR A 46 3.60 4.39 -16.82
C THR A 46 4.62 3.90 -15.80
N TYR A 47 5.90 3.80 -16.19
CA TYR A 47 6.96 3.40 -15.25
C TYR A 47 7.18 4.43 -14.13
N ILE A 48 7.00 5.72 -14.39
CA ILE A 48 7.08 6.77 -13.36
C ILE A 48 5.92 6.62 -12.38
N VAL A 49 4.71 6.32 -12.85
CA VAL A 49 3.55 6.04 -11.99
C VAL A 49 3.89 4.90 -11.01
N ALA A 50 4.46 3.80 -11.52
CA ALA A 50 4.89 2.67 -10.70
C ALA A 50 6.00 3.04 -9.70
N LEU A 51 7.02 3.83 -10.12
CA LEU A 51 8.09 4.29 -9.22
C LEU A 51 7.56 5.20 -8.11
N VAL A 52 6.72 6.18 -8.46
CA VAL A 52 6.12 7.09 -7.49
C VAL A 52 5.27 6.33 -6.48
N GLY A 53 4.44 5.39 -6.92
CA GLY A 53 3.66 4.52 -6.02
C GLY A 53 4.55 3.74 -5.05
N LYS A 54 5.66 3.17 -5.55
CA LYS A 54 6.65 2.46 -4.73
C LYS A 54 7.31 3.39 -3.69
N TYR A 55 7.73 4.59 -4.09
CA TYR A 55 8.35 5.54 -3.15
C TYR A 55 7.36 6.08 -2.12
N LEU A 56 6.11 6.35 -2.49
CA LEU A 56 5.05 6.72 -1.56
C LEU A 56 4.78 5.61 -0.54
N THR A 57 4.81 4.35 -0.98
CA THR A 57 4.67 3.18 -0.09
C THR A 57 5.77 3.16 0.98
N TYR A 58 7.04 3.34 0.59
CA TYR A 58 8.14 3.41 1.54
C TYR A 58 8.09 4.66 2.43
N ALA A 59 7.65 5.80 1.89
CA ALA A 59 7.48 7.03 2.65
C ALA A 59 6.39 6.89 3.73
N LEU A 60 5.27 6.24 3.43
CA LEU A 60 4.21 5.96 4.41
C LEU A 60 4.71 5.04 5.53
N LEU A 61 5.47 4.00 5.19
CA LEU A 61 6.11 3.13 6.19
C LEU A 61 7.10 3.91 7.07
N ALA A 62 7.95 4.74 6.47
CA ALA A 62 8.90 5.57 7.20
C ALA A 62 8.20 6.58 8.13
N LEU A 63 7.11 7.20 7.66
CA LEU A 63 6.30 8.13 8.45
C LEU A 63 5.63 7.43 9.64
N ALA A 64 5.07 6.24 9.44
CA ALA A 64 4.48 5.45 10.52
C ALA A 64 5.51 5.11 11.60
N LEU A 65 6.73 4.73 11.21
CA LEU A 65 7.83 4.47 12.16
C LEU A 65 8.29 5.74 12.88
N ASP A 66 8.39 6.89 12.20
CA ASP A 66 8.74 8.17 12.85
C ASP A 66 7.66 8.60 13.86
N LEU A 67 6.38 8.30 13.61
CA LEU A 67 5.30 8.57 14.57
C LEU A 67 5.39 7.66 15.80
N VAL A 68 5.58 6.36 15.64
CA VAL A 68 5.62 5.44 16.79
C VAL A 68 6.90 5.61 17.60
N TRP A 69 8.04 5.58 16.93
CA TRP A 69 9.33 5.62 17.61
C TRP A 69 9.84 7.05 17.83
N GLY A 70 9.74 7.90 16.81
CA GLY A 70 10.24 9.28 16.87
C GLY A 70 9.37 10.24 17.69
N PHE A 71 8.04 10.10 17.63
CA PHE A 71 7.10 10.94 18.38
C PHE A 71 6.70 10.31 19.72
N ALA A 72 6.07 9.12 19.69
CA ALA A 72 5.54 8.49 20.90
C ALA A 72 6.64 7.86 21.78
N GLY A 73 7.85 7.64 21.23
CA GLY A 73 8.97 7.09 21.98
C GLY A 73 8.84 5.59 22.25
N ILE A 74 7.97 4.88 21.53
CA ILE A 74 7.73 3.45 21.70
C ILE A 74 8.61 2.70 20.68
N LEU A 75 9.38 1.71 21.15
CA LEU A 75 10.18 0.87 20.25
C LEU A 75 9.25 0.05 19.35
N SER A 76 9.44 0.16 18.04
CA SER A 76 8.67 -0.59 17.05
C SER A 76 9.38 -1.88 16.65
N LEU A 77 8.99 -3.01 17.26
CA LEU A 77 9.60 -4.33 17.01
C LEU A 77 8.98 -5.14 15.86
N GLY A 78 7.83 -4.73 15.31
CA GLY A 78 7.09 -5.55 14.32
C GLY A 78 6.27 -4.81 13.26
N HIS A 79 6.34 -3.48 13.15
CA HIS A 79 5.48 -2.70 12.23
C HIS A 79 5.55 -3.14 10.77
N GLY A 80 6.75 -3.51 10.30
CA GLY A 80 6.96 -3.95 8.92
C GLY A 80 6.13 -5.18 8.56
N ALA A 81 5.92 -6.10 9.50
CA ALA A 81 5.10 -7.30 9.26
C ALA A 81 3.63 -6.94 9.03
N PHE A 82 3.06 -6.06 9.86
CA PHE A 82 1.67 -5.60 9.71
C PHE A 82 1.46 -4.82 8.41
N PHE A 83 2.41 -3.94 8.08
CA PHE A 83 2.40 -3.20 6.82
C PHE A 83 2.48 -4.15 5.60
N ALA A 84 3.39 -5.12 5.64
CA ALA A 84 3.55 -6.10 4.57
C ALA A 84 2.29 -6.96 4.39
N LEU A 85 1.63 -7.40 5.48
CA LEU A 85 0.42 -8.22 5.40
C LEU A 85 -0.76 -7.45 4.81
N GLY A 86 -1.01 -6.21 5.29
CA GLY A 86 -2.04 -5.36 4.72
C GLY A 86 -1.75 -5.01 3.25
N GLY A 87 -0.50 -4.65 2.94
CA GLY A 87 -0.06 -4.38 1.57
C GLY A 87 -0.19 -5.60 0.66
N TYR A 88 0.12 -6.81 1.14
CA TYR A 88 -0.04 -8.05 0.39
C TYR A 88 -1.51 -8.36 0.12
N ALA A 89 -2.40 -8.17 1.10
CA ALA A 89 -3.84 -8.34 0.91
C ALA A 89 -4.38 -7.43 -0.21
N MET A 90 -4.00 -6.14 -0.21
CA MET A 90 -4.35 -5.23 -1.31
C MET A 90 -3.65 -5.61 -2.63
N GLY A 91 -2.40 -6.08 -2.56
CA GLY A 91 -1.64 -6.53 -3.72
C GLY A 91 -2.30 -7.73 -4.42
N MET A 92 -2.84 -8.69 -3.67
CA MET A 92 -3.62 -9.79 -4.23
C MET A 92 -4.83 -9.27 -5.02
N TYR A 93 -5.54 -8.27 -4.49
CA TYR A 93 -6.66 -7.65 -5.19
C TYR A 93 -6.24 -6.95 -6.48
N LEU A 94 -5.22 -6.09 -6.41
CA LEU A 94 -4.74 -5.36 -7.58
C LEU A 94 -4.23 -6.31 -8.68
N MET A 95 -3.57 -7.41 -8.31
CA MET A 95 -3.12 -8.43 -9.27
C MET A 95 -4.30 -9.15 -9.94
N ARG A 96 -5.38 -9.44 -9.20
CA ARG A 96 -6.61 -10.02 -9.75
C ARG A 96 -7.33 -9.06 -10.69
N GLN A 97 -7.24 -7.75 -10.46
CA GLN A 97 -7.84 -6.75 -11.34
C GLN A 97 -7.17 -6.65 -12.72
N ILE A 98 -5.90 -7.05 -12.86
CA ILE A 98 -5.23 -7.04 -14.17
C ILE A 98 -5.96 -7.99 -15.14
N GLY A 99 -6.24 -9.22 -14.69
CA GLY A 99 -6.95 -10.23 -15.48
C GLY A 99 -6.31 -10.48 -16.84
N ALA A 100 -7.14 -10.55 -17.89
CA ALA A 100 -6.68 -10.80 -19.27
C ALA A 100 -5.82 -9.68 -19.89
N ARG A 101 -5.60 -8.55 -19.18
CA ARG A 101 -4.70 -7.47 -19.62
C ARG A 101 -3.23 -7.75 -19.28
N GLY A 102 -2.96 -8.86 -18.59
CA GLY A 102 -1.60 -9.32 -18.33
C GLY A 102 -0.89 -9.82 -19.59
N VAL A 103 0.42 -9.98 -19.50
CA VAL A 103 1.29 -10.49 -20.57
C VAL A 103 0.84 -11.87 -21.06
N TYR A 104 0.37 -12.72 -20.15
CA TYR A 104 -0.08 -14.08 -20.49
C TYR A 104 -1.59 -14.17 -20.79
N GLY A 105 -2.34 -13.08 -20.65
CA GLY A 105 -3.76 -13.02 -21.02
C GLY A 105 -4.69 -13.93 -20.23
N ASN A 106 -4.28 -14.47 -19.07
CA ASN A 106 -5.10 -15.38 -18.28
C ASN A 106 -6.15 -14.59 -17.46
N PRO A 107 -7.46 -14.89 -17.59
CA PRO A 107 -8.51 -14.15 -16.88
C PRO A 107 -8.57 -14.45 -15.37
N VAL A 108 -7.97 -15.55 -14.91
CA VAL A 108 -8.08 -16.03 -13.53
C VAL A 108 -6.73 -15.98 -12.80
N LEU A 109 -5.66 -16.48 -13.42
CA LEU A 109 -4.34 -16.53 -12.81
C LEU A 109 -3.58 -15.21 -13.05
N PRO A 110 -3.07 -14.55 -12.00
CA PRO A 110 -2.10 -13.47 -12.15
C PRO A 110 -0.88 -13.91 -12.96
N ASP A 111 -0.28 -12.99 -13.73
CA ASP A 111 0.83 -13.28 -14.64
C ASP A 111 2.02 -14.00 -13.97
N PHE A 112 2.36 -13.65 -12.73
CA PHE A 112 3.46 -14.29 -12.02
C PHE A 112 3.17 -15.77 -11.70
N MET A 113 1.91 -16.15 -11.46
CA MET A 113 1.52 -17.54 -11.23
C MET A 113 1.60 -18.34 -12.53
N VAL A 114 1.19 -17.72 -13.64
CA VAL A 114 1.33 -18.32 -14.98
C VAL A 114 2.79 -18.53 -15.33
N PHE A 115 3.64 -17.52 -15.08
CA PHE A 115 5.10 -17.61 -15.24
C PHE A 115 5.71 -18.74 -14.41
N LEU A 116 5.24 -18.94 -13.17
CA LEU A 116 5.66 -20.04 -12.29
C LEU A 116 4.98 -21.39 -12.61
N ASN A 117 4.24 -21.49 -13.74
CA ASN A 117 3.57 -22.70 -14.21
C ASN A 117 2.48 -23.26 -13.27
N TRP A 118 1.81 -22.40 -12.50
CA TRP A 118 0.65 -22.79 -11.68
C TRP A 118 -0.53 -23.15 -12.58
N LYS A 119 -1.35 -24.11 -12.14
CA LYS A 119 -2.49 -24.61 -12.91
C LYS A 119 -3.83 -24.07 -12.46
N GLU A 120 -3.93 -23.68 -11.19
CA GLU A 120 -5.16 -23.22 -10.58
C GLU A 120 -4.88 -22.14 -9.54
N LEU A 121 -5.90 -21.32 -9.27
CA LEU A 121 -5.78 -20.22 -8.33
C LEU A 121 -5.82 -20.79 -6.90
N PRO A 122 -4.89 -20.41 -6.02
CA PRO A 122 -4.84 -20.98 -4.67
C PRO A 122 -6.06 -20.57 -3.87
N TRP A 123 -6.54 -21.45 -3.00
CA TRP A 123 -7.77 -21.21 -2.24
C TRP A 123 -7.76 -19.91 -1.42
N TYR A 124 -6.60 -19.50 -0.90
CA TYR A 124 -6.46 -18.28 -0.10
C TYR A 124 -6.45 -16.98 -0.92
N TRP A 125 -6.45 -17.08 -2.26
CA TRP A 125 -6.66 -15.95 -3.18
C TRP A 125 -8.13 -15.74 -3.53
N TYR A 126 -9.03 -16.66 -3.15
CA TYR A 126 -10.46 -16.49 -3.39
C TYR A 126 -11.04 -15.32 -2.59
N GLY A 127 -11.92 -14.55 -3.23
CA GLY A 127 -12.50 -13.33 -2.68
C GLY A 127 -11.69 -12.07 -2.99
N PHE A 128 -10.39 -12.18 -3.29
CA PHE A 128 -9.56 -11.03 -3.67
C PHE A 128 -9.86 -10.47 -5.06
N ASP A 129 -10.86 -10.98 -5.77
CA ASP A 129 -11.46 -10.29 -6.92
C ASP A 129 -12.45 -9.18 -6.50
N GLN A 130 -12.90 -9.18 -5.24
CA GLN A 130 -13.88 -8.25 -4.70
C GLN A 130 -13.22 -7.19 -3.82
N PHE A 131 -13.48 -5.91 -4.11
CA PHE A 131 -12.86 -4.80 -3.37
C PHE A 131 -13.20 -4.79 -1.89
N TRP A 132 -14.47 -5.01 -1.53
CA TRP A 132 -14.93 -4.99 -0.14
C TRP A 132 -14.24 -6.08 0.70
N PHE A 133 -14.01 -7.25 0.11
CA PHE A 133 -13.33 -8.36 0.76
C PHE A 133 -11.86 -8.02 0.99
N ALA A 134 -11.19 -7.49 -0.04
CA ALA A 134 -9.80 -7.03 0.07
C ALA A 134 -9.66 -5.94 1.14
N ALA A 135 -10.55 -4.94 1.14
CA ALA A 135 -10.54 -3.84 2.12
C ALA A 135 -10.72 -4.36 3.56
N LEU A 136 -11.60 -5.34 3.77
CA LEU A 136 -11.75 -6.00 5.07
C LEU A 136 -10.46 -6.75 5.46
N MET A 137 -9.88 -7.52 4.53
CA MET A 137 -8.69 -8.34 4.79
C MET A 137 -7.43 -7.51 5.08
N VAL A 138 -7.30 -6.32 4.49
CA VAL A 138 -6.22 -5.36 4.77
C VAL A 138 -6.18 -4.98 6.26
N ILE A 139 -7.33 -4.99 6.95
CA ILE A 139 -7.42 -4.71 8.39
C ILE A 139 -7.41 -6.02 9.18
N ALA A 140 -8.23 -6.99 8.76
CA ALA A 140 -8.46 -8.22 9.51
C ALA A 140 -7.21 -9.11 9.61
N VAL A 141 -6.42 -9.25 8.54
CA VAL A 141 -5.22 -10.11 8.55
C VAL A 141 -4.13 -9.57 9.50
N PRO A 142 -3.65 -8.32 9.35
CA PRO A 142 -2.68 -7.79 10.30
C PRO A 142 -3.28 -7.63 11.71
N GLY A 143 -4.57 -7.29 11.83
CA GLY A 143 -5.27 -7.18 13.12
C GLY A 143 -5.36 -8.50 13.87
N LEU A 144 -5.67 -9.60 13.19
CA LEU A 144 -5.70 -10.95 13.78
C LEU A 144 -4.30 -11.37 14.25
N LEU A 145 -3.27 -11.13 13.45
CA LEU A 145 -1.89 -11.42 13.86
C LEU A 145 -1.51 -10.58 15.09
N ALA A 146 -1.85 -9.29 15.09
CA ALA A 146 -1.60 -8.39 16.22
C ALA A 146 -2.32 -8.87 17.48
N PHE A 147 -3.57 -9.33 17.33
CA PHE A 147 -4.36 -9.89 18.41
C PHE A 147 -3.72 -11.17 18.99
N ILE A 148 -3.33 -12.12 18.15
CA ILE A 148 -2.67 -13.36 18.59
C ILE A 148 -1.39 -13.03 19.35
N PHE A 149 -0.54 -12.16 18.78
CA PHE A 149 0.71 -11.78 19.41
C PHE A 149 0.47 -11.04 20.74
N GLY A 150 -0.43 -10.06 20.75
CA GLY A 150 -0.78 -9.30 21.96
C GLY A 150 -1.36 -10.20 23.05
N TRP A 151 -2.20 -11.16 22.70
CA TRP A 151 -2.75 -12.13 23.64
C TRP A 151 -1.65 -12.95 24.33
N PHE A 152 -0.70 -13.50 23.58
CA PHE A 152 0.40 -14.25 24.18
C PHE A 152 1.39 -13.36 24.95
N ALA A 153 1.61 -12.12 24.49
CA ALA A 153 2.55 -11.21 25.12
C ALA A 153 2.06 -10.60 26.45
N PHE A 154 0.74 -10.40 26.62
CA PHE A 154 0.18 -9.65 27.76
C PHE A 154 -0.73 -10.47 28.69
N ARG A 155 -0.96 -11.77 28.41
CA ARG A 155 -1.83 -12.61 29.28
C ARG A 155 -1.14 -13.20 30.51
N SER A 156 0.11 -12.84 30.80
CA SER A 156 0.86 -13.30 31.99
C SER A 156 0.60 -12.41 33.20
#